data_AF-A0A0D7ADF6-F1
#
_entry.id   AF-A0A0D7ADF6-F1
#
_cell.length_a   1.000
_cell.length_b   1.000
_cell.length_c   1.000
_cell.angle_alpha   90.00
_cell.angle_beta   90.00
_cell.angle_gamma   90.00
#
_symmetry.space_group_name_H-M   'P 1'
#
loop_
_entity.id
_entity.type
_entity.pdbx_description
1 polymer ?
#
loop_
_entity_poly.entity_id
_entity_poly.type
_entity_poly.pdbx_seq_one_letter_code
_entity_poly.pdbx_strand_id
1 'polypeptide(L)'
;WKHAAVHQYLYDYCVFQRLLLTCIAVMCGAMPRITELAAMLYRNGETRTRNLFLFGLYCALLRQYTKSSSTTGQDKFIPHALPAFLRDILLRDLIYVRPF
;
A
#
# COMPACT_ATOMS: atom_id res chain seq x y z
N TRP A 1 16.27 -23.68 -12.25
CA TRP A 1 16.26 -22.83 -11.04
C TRP A 1 16.56 -23.69 -9.83
N LYS A 2 17.31 -23.19 -8.84
CA LYS A 2 17.53 -23.92 -7.59
C LYS A 2 16.27 -23.77 -6.71
N HIS A 3 15.38 -24.77 -6.73
CA HIS A 3 14.07 -24.71 -6.06
C HIS A 3 14.15 -24.28 -4.58
N ALA A 4 15.12 -24.81 -3.83
CA ALA A 4 15.33 -24.42 -2.44
C ALA A 4 15.66 -22.93 -2.27
N ALA A 5 16.51 -22.37 -3.15
CA ALA A 5 16.86 -20.96 -3.11
C ALA A 5 15.68 -20.05 -3.47
N VAL A 6 14.83 -20.49 -4.41
CA VAL A 6 13.59 -19.77 -4.75
C VAL A 6 12.61 -19.77 -3.58
N HIS A 7 12.42 -20.92 -2.93
CA HIS A 7 11.58 -21.03 -1.74
C HIS A 7 12.06 -20.12 -0.62
N GLN A 8 13.37 -20.12 -0.34
CA GLN A 8 13.95 -19.26 0.67
C GLN A 8 13.72 -17.78 0.34
N TYR A 9 14.01 -17.37 -0.91
CA TYR A 9 13.76 -16.02 -1.37
C TYR A 9 12.29 -15.59 -1.19
N LEU A 10 11.34 -16.44 -1.61
CA LEU A 10 9.91 -16.14 -1.46
C LEU A 10 9.49 -16.04 0.01
N TYR A 11 10.08 -16.85 0.89
CA TYR A 11 9.84 -16.76 2.33
C TYR A 11 10.36 -15.44 2.90
N ASP A 12 11.61 -15.08 2.62
CA ASP A 12 12.22 -13.84 3.08
C ASP A 12 11.44 -12.63 2.55
N TYR A 13 10.98 -12.71 1.30
CA TYR A 13 10.15 -11.70 0.68
C TYR A 13 8.79 -11.54 1.38
N CYS A 14 8.11 -12.64 1.73
CA CYS A 14 6.88 -12.59 2.52
C CYS A 14 7.09 -11.94 3.89
N VAL A 15 8.21 -12.24 4.56
CA VAL A 15 8.56 -11.62 5.85
C VAL A 15 8.80 -10.12 5.66
N PHE A 16 9.57 -9.72 4.65
CA PHE A 16 9.81 -8.32 4.29
C PHE A 16 8.50 -7.57 4.02
N GLN A 17 7.62 -8.12 3.18
CA GLN A 17 6.33 -7.54 2.85
C GLN A 17 5.48 -7.31 4.09
N ARG A 18 5.39 -8.31 4.98
CA ARG A 18 4.64 -8.19 6.23
C ARG A 18 5.18 -7.02 7.08
N LEU A 19 6.50 -6.92 7.24
CA LEU A 19 7.11 -5.83 8.01
C LEU A 19 6.85 -4.46 7.38
N LEU A 20 7.01 -4.33 6.06
CA LEU A 20 6.77 -3.09 5.35
C LEU A 20 5.32 -2.61 5.53
N LEU A 21 4.34 -3.51 5.33
CA LEU A 21 2.93 -3.19 5.52
C LEU A 21 2.64 -2.83 6.98
N THR A 22 3.19 -3.55 7.96
CA THR A 22 3.05 -3.20 9.38
C THR A 22 3.60 -1.81 9.69
N CYS A 23 4.78 -1.46 9.16
CA CYS A 23 5.35 -0.12 9.34
C CYS A 23 4.44 0.96 8.74
N ILE A 24 3.92 0.75 7.52
CA ILE A 24 2.97 1.67 6.89
C ILE A 24 1.71 1.79 7.77
N ALA A 25 1.15 0.69 8.26
CA ALA A 25 -0.05 0.71 9.10
C ALA A 25 0.12 1.51 10.40
N VAL A 26 1.28 1.35 11.06
CA VAL A 26 1.56 2.01 12.35
C VAL A 26 1.93 3.48 12.16
N MET A 27 2.68 3.81 11.11
CA MET A 27 3.21 5.17 10.92
C MET A 27 2.25 6.11 10.17
N CYS A 28 1.29 5.61 9.41
CA CYS A 28 0.42 6.44 8.56
C CYS A 28 -0.84 6.99 9.28
N GLY A 29 -0.76 7.29 10.57
CA GLY A 29 -1.78 8.05 11.32
C GLY A 29 -3.10 7.32 11.64
N ALA A 30 -3.41 6.20 10.98
CA ALA A 30 -4.44 5.25 11.40
C ALA A 30 -4.23 3.92 10.66
N MET A 31 -4.46 2.79 11.34
CA MET A 31 -4.36 1.47 10.70
C MET A 31 -5.43 1.34 9.61
N PRO A 32 -5.08 1.22 8.32
CA PRO A 32 -6.05 0.95 7.27
C PRO A 32 -6.66 -0.43 7.47
N ARG A 33 -7.79 -0.73 6.81
CA ARG A 33 -8.27 -2.11 6.79
C ARG A 33 -7.15 -2.98 6.20
N ILE A 34 -6.86 -4.12 6.83
CA ILE A 34 -5.79 -5.02 6.38
C ILE A 34 -5.97 -5.39 4.91
N THR A 35 -7.21 -5.51 4.46
CA THR A 35 -7.55 -5.75 3.05
C THR A 35 -7.15 -4.61 2.13
N GLU A 36 -7.33 -3.35 2.53
CA GLU A 36 -6.89 -2.18 1.76
C GLU A 36 -5.35 -2.10 1.70
N LEU A 37 -4.68 -2.50 2.78
CA LEU A 37 -3.22 -2.48 2.87
C LEU A 37 -2.55 -3.63 2.11
N ALA A 38 -3.06 -4.85 2.28
CA ALA A 38 -2.52 -6.07 1.68
C ALA A 38 -2.89 -6.19 0.19
N ALA A 39 -4.04 -5.63 -0.22
CA ALA A 39 -4.42 -5.47 -1.62
C ALA A 39 -4.28 -4.01 -2.06
N MET A 40 -3.15 -3.37 -1.74
CA MET A 40 -2.85 -2.02 -2.24
C MET A 40 -2.95 -2.00 -3.76
N LEU A 41 -3.90 -1.21 -4.26
CA LEU A 41 -4.10 -1.01 -5.68
C LEU A 41 -3.15 0.12 -6.12
N TYR A 42 -1.94 -0.27 -6.51
CA TYR A 42 -0.93 0.64 -7.06
C TYR A 42 -1.04 0.79 -8.59
N ARG A 43 -1.83 -0.05 -9.26
CA ARG A 43 -2.08 -0.03 -10.71
C ARG A 43 -3.43 0.61 -11.03
N ASN A 44 -3.53 1.32 -12.16
CA ASN A 44 -4.79 1.90 -12.65
C ASN A 44 -5.62 0.75 -13.21
N GLY A 45 -6.68 0.35 -12.52
CA GLY A 45 -7.77 -0.43 -13.11
C GLY A 45 -8.93 0.50 -13.41
N GLU A 46 -9.70 0.21 -14.47
CA GLU A 46 -10.81 1.07 -14.94
C GLU A 46 -11.95 1.23 -13.92
N THR A 47 -12.03 0.36 -12.90
CA THR A 47 -13.23 0.20 -12.07
C THR A 47 -13.05 0.54 -10.59
N ARG A 48 -11.84 0.84 -10.11
CA ARG A 48 -11.60 1.16 -8.69
C ARG A 48 -10.59 2.28 -8.50
N THR A 49 -10.94 3.25 -7.67
CA THR A 49 -10.04 4.30 -7.20
C THR A 49 -8.87 3.67 -6.46
N ARG A 50 -7.64 4.04 -6.84
CA ARG A 50 -6.40 3.59 -6.19
C ARG A 50 -6.40 3.95 -4.71
N ASN A 51 -5.50 3.32 -3.95
CA ASN A 51 -5.20 3.77 -2.60
C ASN A 51 -3.77 4.30 -2.43
N LEU A 52 -2.88 4.15 -3.40
CA LEU A 52 -1.54 4.76 -3.37
C LEU A 52 -1.42 5.89 -4.39
N PHE A 53 -1.09 7.09 -3.92
CA PHE A 53 -0.96 8.29 -4.74
C PHE A 53 0.42 8.93 -4.58
N LEU A 54 0.94 9.45 -5.69
CA LEU A 54 2.16 10.24 -5.75
C LEU A 54 1.78 11.69 -6.05
N PHE A 55 2.08 12.59 -5.13
CA PHE A 55 1.91 14.03 -5.23
C PHE A 55 3.30 14.68 -5.31
N GLY A 56 3.89 14.66 -6.51
CA GLY A 56 5.27 15.08 -6.71
C GLY A 56 6.23 14.22 -5.87
N LEU A 57 6.91 14.84 -4.91
CA LEU A 57 7.82 14.15 -3.98
C LEU A 57 7.10 13.44 -2.83
N TYR A 58 5.81 13.70 -2.61
CA TYR A 58 5.05 13.13 -1.51
C TYR A 58 4.30 11.89 -1.97
N CYS A 59 4.20 10.90 -1.10
CA CYS A 59 3.35 9.74 -1.32
C CYS A 59 2.29 9.69 -0.24
N ALA A 60 1.05 9.46 -0.64
CA ALA A 60 -0.07 9.36 0.28
C ALA A 60 -0.87 8.09 0.02
N LEU A 61 -1.30 7.46 1.11
CA LEU A 61 -2.28 6.40 1.09
C LEU A 61 -3.68 7.03 1.19
N LEU A 62 -4.48 6.97 0.13
CA LEU A 62 -5.88 7.38 0.18
C LEU A 62 -6.72 6.27 0.80
N ARG A 63 -7.43 6.63 1.87
CA ARG A 63 -8.47 5.80 2.47
C ARG A 63 -9.84 6.28 2.05
N GLN A 64 -10.74 5.36 1.71
CA GLN A 64 -12.14 5.64 1.49
C GLN A 64 -12.92 5.44 2.80
N TYR A 65 -13.46 6.52 3.35
CA TYR A 65 -14.25 6.49 4.57
C TYR A 65 -15.74 6.43 4.24
N THR A 66 -16.31 5.23 4.25
CA THR A 66 -17.71 5.00 3.84
C THR A 66 -18.74 5.20 4.96
N LYS A 67 -18.33 5.43 6.21
CA LYS A 67 -19.26 5.52 7.36
C LYS A 67 -20.23 6.71 7.27
N SER A 68 -19.83 7.80 6.62
CA SER A 68 -20.71 8.95 6.40
C SER A 68 -21.42 8.93 5.05
N SER A 69 -21.15 7.94 4.19
CA SER A 69 -21.64 7.95 2.80
C SER A 69 -23.16 7.86 2.73
N SER A 70 -23.80 7.17 3.67
CA SER A 70 -25.26 7.15 3.80
C SER A 70 -25.86 8.52 4.17
N THR A 71 -25.09 9.40 4.81
CA THR A 71 -25.54 10.72 5.24
C THR A 71 -25.18 11.82 4.25
N THR A 72 -23.99 11.76 3.64
CA THR A 72 -23.50 12.78 2.70
C THR A 72 -23.70 12.43 1.23
N GLY A 73 -24.12 11.20 0.91
CA GLY A 73 -24.27 10.71 -0.47
C GLY A 73 -22.95 10.63 -1.26
N GLN A 74 -21.81 10.83 -0.58
CA GLN A 74 -20.47 10.92 -1.16
C GLN A 74 -19.47 10.23 -0.25
N ASP A 75 -18.55 9.48 -0.85
CA ASP A 75 -17.43 8.87 -0.17
C ASP A 75 -16.34 9.91 0.13
N LYS A 76 -15.83 9.90 1.36
CA LYS A 76 -14.76 10.82 1.77
C LYS A 76 -13.41 10.15 1.60
N PHE A 77 -12.50 10.82 0.90
CA PHE A 77 -11.10 10.41 0.83
C PHE A 77 -10.30 11.10 1.93
N ILE A 78 -9.56 10.29 2.71
CA ILE A 78 -8.65 10.78 3.74
C ILE A 78 -7.23 10.41 3.30
N PRO A 79 -6.39 11.38 2.92
CA PRO A 79 -4.99 11.13 2.59
C PRO A 79 -4.17 10.94 3.87
N HIS A 80 -3.36 9.88 3.88
CA HIS A 80 -2.37 9.63 4.91
C HIS A 80 -0.96 9.70 4.30
N ALA A 81 -0.15 10.66 4.71
CA ALA A 81 1.19 10.84 4.17
C ALA A 81 2.13 9.72 4.62
N LEU A 82 2.82 9.10 3.65
CA LEU A 82 3.86 8.12 3.95
C LEU A 82 5.15 8.84 4.37
N PRO A 83 5.84 8.36 5.43
CA PRO A 83 7.21 8.76 5.72
C PRO A 83 8.12 8.53 4.50
N ALA A 84 9.04 9.47 4.24
CA ALA A 84 9.90 9.44 3.05
C ALA A 84 10.71 8.14 2.91
N PHE A 85 11.16 7.58 4.04
CA PHE A 85 11.86 6.29 4.09
C PHE A 85 10.98 5.11 3.66
N LEU A 86 9.75 5.02 4.18
CA LEU A 86 8.81 3.96 3.80
C LEU A 86 8.38 4.08 2.35
N ARG A 87 8.20 5.31 1.86
CA ARG A 87 7.95 5.58 0.43
C ARG A 87 9.07 5.02 -0.44
N ASP A 88 10.33 5.31 -0.13
CA ASP A 88 11.47 4.84 -0.94
C ASP A 88 11.52 3.31 -1.00
N ILE A 89 11.37 2.63 0.16
CA ILE A 89 11.33 1.17 0.21
C ILE A 89 10.14 0.61 -0.59
N LEU A 90 8.95 1.17 -0.40
CA LEU A 90 7.74 0.74 -1.11
C LEU A 90 7.88 0.90 -2.62
N LEU A 91 8.42 2.03 -3.08
CA LEU A 91 8.63 2.27 -4.51
C LEU A 91 9.66 1.31 -5.10
N ARG A 92 10.77 1.04 -4.40
CA ARG A 92 11.76 0.07 -4.86
C ARG A 92 11.19 -1.35 -4.94
N ASP A 93 10.38 -1.74 -3.95
CA ASP A 93 9.67 -3.01 -3.98
C ASP A 93 8.75 -3.12 -5.21
N LEU A 94 7.91 -2.11 -5.45
CA LEU A 94 7.00 -2.07 -6.59
C LEU A 94 7.71 -1.99 -7.94
N ILE A 95 8.88 -1.35 -8.02
CA ILE A 95 9.61 -1.20 -9.29
C ILE A 95 10.48 -2.42 -9.60
N TYR A 96 11.22 -2.93 -8.62
CA TYR A 96 12.26 -3.95 -8.86
C TYR A 96 11.80 -5.36 -8.52
N VAL A 97 10.91 -5.51 -7.53
CA VAL A 97 10.51 -6.84 -7.03
C VAL A 97 9.13 -7.25 -7.53
N ARG A 98 8.19 -6.31 -7.66
CA ARG A 98 6.84 -6.52 -8.22
C ARG A 98 6.46 -5.53 -9.33
N PRO A 99 7.17 -5.52 -10.47
CA PRO A 99 6.89 -4.60 -11.57
C PRO A 99 5.57 -4.87 -12.33
N PHE A 100 4.88 -6.01 -12.12
CA PHE A 100 3.75 -6.46 -12.95
C PHE A 100 2.46 -6.71 -12.17
#